data_AF-A0ABD3A657-F1
#
_entry.id   AF-A0ABD3A657-F1
#
_cell.length_a   1.000
_cell.length_b   1.000
_cell.length_c   1.000
_cell.angle_alpha   90.00
_cell.angle_beta   90.00
_cell.angle_gamma   90.00
#
_symmetry.space_group_name_H-M   'P 1'
#
loop_
_entity.id
_entity.type
_entity.pdbx_description
1 polymer ?
#
loop_
_entity_poly.entity_id
_entity_poly.type
_entity_poly.pdbx_seq_one_letter_code
_entity_poly.pdbx_strand_id
1 'polypeptide(L)'
;MAEETSRSRGVVVRFNDQKGFGFIKPDDGGEELFVHQTEIRSEGYRTLKEDQVVEFFVALDNGKTKAVDVSGPDGAAVDSSRGARSSGGGRGGYGSSDGGGFNRRNGNGFRSAGGAECYNCGRTGHLARDCDRMATAAGSGGGECYNCGRTGHLARDCDRSAGNNGAGGGTVNVAAVVAGAVPQGLALVEASATTVERQVTLQGSALTTHEDIECVFSATFTLVNQCSYTIWPGLLSGAGTPQLPTTGFPLNPGQSTPVSVPSGWSGRLWGRTLCSQDPTTGTFTCITGDCGSGTVECAGRGAAPPCTLAEFTLNGGGGLDFYDVSLVDGYNLPMMVVPQGGSRGGNCTTAGCVSDLNSGCPSELKLMSSSSSSSECVACKSACVAFGDPQYCCIGEYGSPQTCQPTSYSEYFKSACPRAYSYAYDDGTSTFTCPSADYIISFCPTPAASKKSFGSQTGGAGNVSLVVSSGGSSDSLILSPFHLITTFITLLVVTFLVFRPLHSSLNNA
;
A
#
# COMPACT_ATOMS: atom_id res chain seq x y z
N MET A 1 -12.57 27.78 -32.54
CA MET A 1 -13.40 28.31 -31.44
C MET A 1 -13.40 27.24 -30.39
N ALA A 2 -12.95 27.54 -29.17
CA ALA A 2 -13.04 26.58 -28.06
C ALA A 2 -14.48 26.54 -27.59
N GLU A 3 -15.01 25.35 -27.35
CA GLU A 3 -16.31 25.19 -26.69
C GLU A 3 -16.09 25.44 -25.20
N GLU A 4 -16.64 26.53 -24.67
CA GLU A 4 -16.70 26.73 -23.22
C GLU A 4 -17.67 25.70 -22.65
N THR A 5 -17.14 24.62 -22.07
CA THR A 5 -17.92 23.76 -21.19
C THR A 5 -18.39 24.60 -20.01
N SER A 6 -19.65 25.01 -19.99
CA SER A 6 -20.23 25.80 -18.89
C SER A 6 -20.38 24.93 -17.64
N ARG A 7 -19.95 25.43 -16.47
CA ARG A 7 -20.22 24.75 -15.19
C ARG A 7 -21.73 24.66 -14.99
N SER A 8 -22.19 23.46 -14.67
CA SER A 8 -23.55 23.17 -14.23
C SER A 8 -23.64 23.33 -12.72
N ARG A 9 -24.84 23.61 -12.21
CA ARG A 9 -25.12 23.79 -10.79
C ARG A 9 -26.14 22.75 -10.33
N GLY A 10 -26.08 22.35 -9.07
CA GLY A 10 -27.01 21.39 -8.48
C GLY A 10 -26.90 21.30 -6.98
N VAL A 11 -27.71 20.40 -6.41
CA VAL A 11 -27.79 20.12 -4.97
C VAL A 11 -27.38 18.68 -4.71
N VAL A 12 -26.53 18.48 -3.71
CA VAL A 12 -26.10 17.15 -3.25
C VAL A 12 -27.26 16.43 -2.60
N VAL A 13 -27.71 15.33 -3.22
CA VAL A 13 -28.82 14.49 -2.70
C VAL A 13 -28.33 13.60 -1.57
N ARG A 14 -27.12 13.06 -1.70
CA ARG A 14 -26.48 12.21 -0.69
C ARG A 14 -25.01 12.06 -1.01
N PHE A 15 -24.18 11.96 0.01
CA PHE A 15 -22.78 11.60 -0.11
C PHE A 15 -22.38 10.72 1.07
N ASN A 16 -21.64 9.65 0.80
CA ASN A 16 -21.16 8.74 1.83
C ASN A 16 -19.66 8.93 1.98
N ASP A 17 -19.28 9.70 3.01
CA ASP A 17 -17.90 9.98 3.41
C ASP A 17 -17.03 8.72 3.48
N GLN A 18 -17.51 7.67 4.15
CA GLN A 18 -16.75 6.42 4.34
C GLN A 18 -16.52 5.65 3.03
N LYS A 19 -17.38 5.83 2.02
CA LYS A 19 -17.26 5.20 0.70
C LYS A 19 -16.69 6.12 -0.38
N GLY A 20 -16.52 7.41 -0.08
CA GLY A 20 -16.00 8.39 -1.03
C GLY A 20 -16.87 8.61 -2.28
N PHE A 21 -18.20 8.47 -2.21
CA PHE A 21 -19.06 8.79 -3.35
C PHE A 21 -20.46 9.25 -2.96
N GLY A 22 -21.14 9.92 -3.90
CA GLY A 22 -22.48 10.43 -3.73
C GLY A 22 -23.19 10.73 -5.06
N PHE A 23 -24.28 11.47 -4.95
CA PHE A 23 -25.14 11.86 -6.07
C PHE A 23 -25.53 13.33 -5.94
N ILE A 24 -25.47 14.05 -7.06
CA ILE A 24 -25.84 15.46 -7.18
C ILE A 24 -27.02 15.53 -8.15
N LYS A 25 -28.06 16.26 -7.76
CA LYS A 25 -29.21 16.55 -8.61
C LYS A 25 -29.00 17.91 -9.29
N PRO A 26 -28.90 17.98 -10.63
CA PRO A 26 -28.77 19.24 -11.34
C PRO A 26 -29.97 20.17 -11.15
N ASP A 27 -29.72 21.48 -11.13
CA ASP A 27 -30.76 22.52 -11.02
C ASP A 27 -31.66 22.59 -12.28
N ASP A 28 -31.22 22.03 -13.41
CA ASP A 28 -32.01 21.95 -14.66
C ASP A 28 -33.09 20.84 -14.66
N GLY A 29 -33.14 20.02 -13.61
CA GLY A 29 -34.10 18.92 -13.46
C GLY A 29 -33.67 17.60 -14.10
N GLY A 30 -32.42 17.46 -14.55
CA GLY A 30 -31.84 16.22 -15.06
C GLY A 30 -31.76 15.07 -14.02
N GLU A 31 -31.30 13.91 -14.49
CA GLU A 31 -31.08 12.74 -13.64
C GLU A 31 -29.97 12.96 -12.59
N GLU A 32 -29.99 12.18 -11.50
CA GLU A 32 -28.97 12.25 -10.46
C GLU A 32 -27.59 11.84 -11.01
N LEU A 33 -26.66 12.78 -11.00
CA LEU A 33 -25.29 12.56 -11.47
C LEU A 33 -24.44 11.95 -10.35
N PHE A 34 -23.79 10.84 -10.67
CA PHE A 34 -22.80 10.24 -9.79
C PHE A 34 -21.60 11.17 -9.58
N VAL A 35 -21.14 11.31 -8.34
CA VAL A 35 -19.90 12.03 -7.97
C VAL A 35 -19.02 11.11 -7.12
N HIS A 36 -17.74 11.05 -7.45
CA HIS A 36 -16.72 10.37 -6.63
C HIS A 36 -15.87 11.39 -5.87
N GLN A 37 -15.32 11.03 -4.71
CA GLN A 37 -14.58 11.95 -3.84
C GLN A 37 -13.37 12.58 -4.53
N THR A 38 -12.76 11.87 -5.47
CA THR A 38 -11.62 12.35 -6.26
C THR A 38 -11.98 13.55 -7.14
N GLU A 39 -13.26 13.68 -7.52
CA GLU A 39 -13.79 14.78 -8.33
C GLU A 39 -14.07 16.05 -7.51
N ILE A 40 -14.06 15.97 -6.17
CA ILE A 40 -14.36 17.12 -5.30
C ILE A 40 -13.11 17.97 -5.08
N ARG A 41 -13.24 19.28 -5.33
CA ARG A 41 -12.29 20.31 -4.89
C ARG A 41 -12.51 20.63 -3.42
N SER A 42 -11.63 20.12 -2.56
CA SER A 42 -11.52 20.51 -1.15
C SER A 42 -10.04 20.55 -0.75
N GLU A 43 -9.69 21.45 0.16
CA GLU A 43 -8.36 21.55 0.77
C GLU A 43 -8.14 20.51 1.89
N GLY A 44 -9.17 19.75 2.24
CA GLY A 44 -9.13 18.72 3.28
C GLY A 44 -9.91 17.46 2.91
N TYR A 45 -10.58 16.87 3.90
CA TYR A 45 -11.37 15.66 3.69
C TYR A 45 -12.51 15.91 2.70
N ARG A 46 -12.58 15.09 1.64
CA ARG A 46 -13.43 15.30 0.47
C ARG A 46 -14.85 14.77 0.71
N THR A 47 -15.59 15.53 1.51
CA THR A 47 -17.00 15.32 1.84
C THR A 47 -17.89 16.31 1.10
N LEU A 48 -19.12 15.89 0.78
CA LEU A 48 -20.23 16.78 0.45
C LEU A 48 -21.33 16.58 1.48
N LYS A 49 -22.01 17.65 1.90
CA LYS A 49 -23.17 17.54 2.80
C LYS A 49 -24.45 17.36 1.96
N GLU A 50 -25.40 16.59 2.47
CA GLU A 50 -26.76 16.57 1.93
C GLU A 50 -27.35 18.00 1.95
N ASP A 51 -28.16 18.33 0.93
CA ASP A 51 -28.66 19.68 0.61
C ASP A 51 -27.59 20.74 0.28
N GLN A 52 -26.32 20.38 0.12
CA GLN A 52 -25.27 21.33 -0.25
C GLN A 52 -25.35 21.72 -1.74
N VAL A 53 -25.35 23.03 -2.01
CA VAL A 53 -25.23 23.58 -3.37
C VAL A 53 -23.79 23.45 -3.87
N VAL A 54 -23.63 22.96 -5.10
CA VAL A 54 -22.34 22.70 -5.76
C VAL A 54 -22.35 23.08 -7.24
N GLU A 55 -21.17 23.33 -7.80
CA GLU A 55 -20.93 23.58 -9.22
C GLU A 55 -19.96 22.53 -9.78
N PHE A 56 -20.22 22.02 -10.98
CA PHE A 56 -19.49 20.88 -11.56
C PHE A 56 -19.56 20.89 -13.09
N PHE A 57 -18.78 20.04 -13.75
CA PHE A 57 -19.00 19.71 -15.17
C PHE A 57 -19.68 18.35 -15.28
N VAL A 58 -20.50 18.17 -16.31
CA VAL A 58 -21.09 16.87 -16.65
C VAL A 58 -20.17 16.17 -17.64
N ALA A 59 -19.66 15.00 -17.28
CA ALA A 59 -18.83 14.17 -18.15
C ALA A 59 -19.52 12.83 -18.43
N LEU A 60 -19.30 12.31 -19.65
CA LEU A 60 -19.72 10.95 -20.03
C LEU A 60 -18.57 9.98 -19.75
N ASP A 61 -18.86 8.95 -18.95
CA ASP A 61 -17.93 7.88 -18.59
C ASP A 61 -18.63 6.53 -18.74
N ASN A 62 -18.11 5.67 -19.62
CA ASN A 62 -18.70 4.36 -19.95
C ASN A 62 -20.21 4.41 -20.28
N GLY A 63 -20.66 5.49 -20.94
CA GLY A 63 -22.07 5.70 -21.32
C GLY A 63 -22.97 6.22 -20.20
N LYS A 64 -22.44 6.54 -19.01
CA LYS A 64 -23.17 7.17 -17.91
C LYS A 64 -22.68 8.60 -17.68
N THR A 65 -23.59 9.49 -17.31
CA THR A 65 -23.25 10.87 -16.96
C THR A 65 -22.82 10.97 -15.49
N LYS A 66 -21.68 11.59 -15.24
CA LYS A 66 -21.13 11.85 -13.89
C LYS A 66 -20.78 13.33 -13.71
N ALA A 67 -20.81 13.79 -12.47
CA ALA A 67 -20.32 15.10 -12.09
C ALA A 67 -18.81 15.01 -11.83
N VAL A 68 -18.03 15.82 -12.55
CA VAL A 68 -16.58 15.96 -12.39
C VAL A 68 -16.22 17.38 -11.96
N ASP A 69 -15.05 17.56 -11.36
CA ASP A 69 -14.52 18.87 -10.96
C ASP A 69 -15.47 19.68 -10.05
N VAL A 70 -16.06 19.02 -9.06
CA VAL A 70 -17.11 19.54 -8.18
C VAL A 70 -16.54 20.54 -7.16
N SER A 71 -17.09 21.75 -7.13
CA SER A 71 -16.77 22.82 -6.18
C SER A 71 -18.01 23.26 -5.41
N GLY A 72 -17.83 24.11 -4.39
CA GLY A 72 -18.89 24.99 -3.91
C GLY A 72 -19.27 26.06 -4.96
N PRO A 73 -20.24 26.93 -4.63
CA PRO A 73 -20.62 28.07 -5.46
C PRO A 73 -19.44 28.99 -5.76
N ASP A 74 -19.48 29.67 -6.91
CA ASP A 74 -18.45 30.61 -7.37
C ASP A 74 -17.05 29.97 -7.46
N GLY A 75 -16.98 28.66 -7.70
CA GLY A 75 -15.73 27.88 -7.77
C GLY A 75 -15.02 27.63 -6.43
N ALA A 76 -15.61 27.98 -5.29
CA ALA A 76 -14.98 27.84 -3.97
C ALA A 76 -14.67 26.37 -3.59
N ALA A 77 -13.60 26.14 -2.84
CA ALA A 77 -13.32 24.81 -2.27
C ALA A 77 -14.42 24.40 -1.27
N VAL A 78 -14.81 23.12 -1.28
CA VAL A 78 -15.82 22.59 -0.36
C VAL A 78 -15.23 22.49 1.06
N ASP A 79 -15.74 23.33 1.96
CA ASP A 79 -15.24 23.50 3.33
C ASP A 79 -15.72 22.39 4.29
N SER A 80 -14.80 21.48 4.62
CA SER A 80 -14.99 20.39 5.59
C SER A 80 -14.93 20.85 7.06
N SER A 81 -14.58 22.10 7.35
CA SER A 81 -14.14 22.56 8.69
C SER A 81 -15.16 23.39 9.48
N ARG A 82 -16.18 23.98 8.84
CA ARG A 82 -17.20 24.80 9.55
C ARG A 82 -18.30 23.98 10.22
N GLY A 83 -17.97 23.41 11.36
CA GLY A 83 -18.93 22.96 12.37
C GLY A 83 -19.27 24.06 13.39
N ALA A 84 -19.97 25.13 13.00
CA ALA A 84 -20.46 26.13 13.96
C ALA A 84 -21.64 27.01 13.46
N ARG A 85 -22.74 27.00 14.25
CA ARG A 85 -23.76 28.06 14.39
C ARG A 85 -24.64 28.38 13.17
N SER A 86 -25.90 27.92 13.24
CA SER A 86 -27.03 28.79 12.93
C SER A 86 -27.91 28.96 14.18
N SER A 87 -27.92 30.18 14.72
CA SER A 87 -28.86 30.56 15.78
C SER A 87 -30.19 30.98 15.14
N GLY A 88 -31.19 30.10 15.20
CA GLY A 88 -32.58 30.41 14.83
C GLY A 88 -33.53 30.03 15.95
N GLY A 89 -33.92 30.99 16.79
CA GLY A 89 -34.76 30.73 17.96
C GLY A 89 -36.26 30.64 17.63
N GLY A 90 -36.97 29.70 18.26
CA GLY A 90 -38.43 29.58 18.25
C GLY A 90 -38.93 28.91 19.54
N ARG A 91 -39.99 29.44 20.16
CA ARG A 91 -40.51 28.99 21.47
C ARG A 91 -41.81 28.20 21.35
N GLY A 92 -42.01 27.22 22.26
CA GLY A 92 -43.23 26.43 22.50
C GLY A 92 -42.84 24.99 22.86
N GLY A 93 -43.32 24.30 23.92
CA GLY A 93 -44.61 24.39 24.62
C GLY A 93 -45.67 23.68 23.77
N TYR A 94 -46.31 22.56 24.14
CA TYR A 94 -46.84 22.09 25.44
C TYR A 94 -47.18 20.57 25.40
N GLY A 95 -47.37 19.92 26.57
CA GLY A 95 -48.12 18.65 26.76
C GLY A 95 -47.53 17.35 26.14
N SER A 96 -47.78 16.14 26.66
CA SER A 96 -48.60 15.70 27.82
C SER A 96 -48.01 14.43 28.45
N SER A 97 -48.29 14.23 29.74
CA SER A 97 -48.18 12.92 30.41
C SER A 97 -49.36 12.02 30.05
N ASP A 98 -49.16 10.70 30.11
CA ASP A 98 -50.11 9.57 30.36
C ASP A 98 -49.58 8.31 29.63
N GLY A 99 -49.67 7.06 30.11
CA GLY A 99 -50.18 6.54 31.37
C GLY A 99 -50.55 5.03 31.25
N GLY A 100 -49.81 4.13 31.92
CA GLY A 100 -50.12 2.68 32.00
C GLY A 100 -49.74 1.82 30.77
N GLY A 101 -49.73 0.48 30.83
CA GLY A 101 -49.94 -0.41 31.99
C GLY A 101 -50.41 -1.84 31.64
N PHE A 102 -49.47 -2.78 31.55
CA PHE A 102 -49.62 -4.25 31.77
C PHE A 102 -50.29 -5.21 30.73
N ASN A 103 -49.50 -6.25 30.42
CA ASN A 103 -49.82 -7.70 30.41
C ASN A 103 -50.47 -8.45 29.20
N ARG A 104 -49.57 -9.17 28.48
CA ARG A 104 -49.44 -10.65 28.38
C ARG A 104 -50.33 -11.49 27.43
N ARG A 105 -49.61 -12.38 26.70
CA ARG A 105 -50.01 -13.64 25.99
C ARG A 105 -50.79 -13.41 24.67
N ASN A 106 -50.53 -14.10 23.55
CA ASN A 106 -49.57 -15.20 23.26
C ASN A 106 -49.22 -15.23 21.74
N GLY A 107 -48.08 -15.73 21.22
CA GLY A 107 -46.82 -16.17 21.86
C GLY A 107 -46.26 -17.52 21.35
N ASN A 108 -45.39 -17.54 20.33
CA ASN A 108 -44.71 -18.74 19.81
C ASN A 108 -43.19 -18.59 19.80
N GLY A 109 -42.48 -19.67 20.16
CA GLY A 109 -41.11 -19.60 20.65
C GLY A 109 -39.98 -19.57 19.62
N PHE A 110 -38.77 -19.46 20.16
CA PHE A 110 -37.61 -20.28 19.81
C PHE A 110 -36.76 -20.48 21.07
N ARG A 111 -36.13 -21.65 21.24
CA ARG A 111 -35.24 -21.95 22.38
C ARG A 111 -33.77 -21.87 21.95
N SER A 112 -33.05 -20.98 22.61
CA SER A 112 -31.62 -20.99 22.95
C SER A 112 -30.58 -21.60 22.00
N ALA A 113 -29.67 -20.74 21.52
CA ALA A 113 -28.23 -21.03 21.53
C ALA A 113 -27.40 -19.74 21.69
N GLY A 114 -26.72 -19.55 22.84
CA GLY A 114 -25.44 -18.84 22.91
C GLY A 114 -25.34 -17.35 22.58
N GLY A 115 -26.34 -16.51 22.89
CA GLY A 115 -26.17 -15.05 22.80
C GLY A 115 -25.29 -14.53 23.94
N ALA A 116 -24.07 -14.07 23.63
CA ALA A 116 -23.17 -13.47 24.62
C ALA A 116 -23.82 -12.27 25.31
N GLU A 117 -23.67 -12.18 26.63
CA GLU A 117 -24.11 -11.02 27.40
C GLU A 117 -23.22 -9.81 27.10
N CYS A 118 -23.81 -8.62 27.00
CA CYS A 118 -23.09 -7.38 26.75
C CYS A 118 -22.10 -7.15 27.90
N TYR A 119 -20.80 -7.24 27.60
CA TYR A 119 -19.70 -7.17 28.57
C TYR A 119 -19.67 -5.86 29.38
N ASN A 120 -20.41 -4.84 28.96
CA ASN A 120 -20.50 -3.54 29.61
C ASN A 120 -21.73 -3.40 30.55
N CYS A 121 -22.74 -4.26 30.45
CA CYS A 121 -23.97 -4.17 31.26
C CYS A 121 -24.64 -5.49 31.69
N GLY A 122 -24.10 -6.65 31.30
CA GLY A 122 -24.60 -7.98 31.69
C GLY A 122 -25.97 -8.35 31.11
N ARG A 123 -26.40 -7.73 30.00
CA ARG A 123 -27.69 -8.03 29.34
C ARG A 123 -27.47 -8.56 27.93
N THR A 124 -28.31 -9.51 27.51
CA THR A 124 -28.31 -10.06 26.16
C THR A 124 -29.18 -9.21 25.21
N GLY A 125 -28.94 -9.33 23.90
CA GLY A 125 -29.74 -8.67 22.85
C GLY A 125 -29.10 -7.46 22.15
N HIS A 126 -27.91 -7.04 22.56
CA HIS A 126 -27.09 -6.02 21.89
C HIS A 126 -25.59 -6.32 22.13
N LEU A 127 -24.69 -5.83 21.27
CA LEU A 127 -23.25 -5.95 21.50
C LEU A 127 -22.74 -4.75 22.32
N ALA A 128 -21.55 -4.88 22.92
CA ALA A 128 -20.97 -3.83 23.77
C ALA A 128 -20.70 -2.49 23.05
N ARG A 129 -20.61 -2.51 21.72
CA ARG A 129 -20.54 -1.31 20.85
C ARG A 129 -21.87 -0.55 20.73
N ASP A 130 -22.98 -1.23 20.96
CA ASP A 130 -24.35 -0.74 20.76
C ASP A 130 -25.07 -0.59 22.12
N CYS A 131 -24.31 -0.20 23.15
CA CYS A 131 -24.76 -0.17 24.55
C CYS A 131 -25.04 1.28 25.02
N ASP A 132 -26.27 1.74 24.82
CA ASP A 132 -26.73 3.14 25.01
C ASP A 132 -26.72 3.68 26.46
N ARG A 133 -26.13 2.95 27.41
CA ARG A 133 -25.98 3.41 28.80
C ARG A 133 -24.51 3.58 29.17
N MET A 134 -24.13 4.81 29.46
CA MET A 134 -22.92 5.09 30.24
C MET A 134 -23.03 4.40 31.61
N ALA A 135 -22.02 3.59 31.93
CA ALA A 135 -22.00 2.76 33.13
C ALA A 135 -22.02 3.61 34.41
N THR A 136 -23.11 3.52 35.16
CA THR A 136 -23.20 4.04 36.54
C THR A 136 -22.96 2.89 37.53
N ALA A 137 -21.70 2.79 37.94
CA ALA A 137 -21.19 2.15 39.16
C ALA A 137 -21.97 0.96 39.77
N ALA A 138 -21.61 -0.28 39.38
CA ALA A 138 -21.51 -1.43 40.29
C ALA A 138 -20.72 -2.58 39.63
N GLY A 139 -19.62 -3.02 40.23
CA GLY A 139 -18.89 -4.23 39.80
C GLY A 139 -17.39 -4.02 39.59
N SER A 140 -16.58 -4.39 40.58
CA SER A 140 -15.11 -4.33 40.52
C SER A 140 -14.54 -5.46 39.65
N GLY A 141 -13.54 -5.15 38.83
CA GLY A 141 -12.85 -6.12 37.96
C GLY A 141 -11.64 -5.55 37.21
N GLY A 142 -11.06 -4.44 37.69
CA GLY A 142 -9.91 -3.80 37.03
C GLY A 142 -8.62 -4.54 37.35
N GLY A 143 -8.07 -5.24 36.35
CA GLY A 143 -6.76 -5.89 36.44
C GLY A 143 -5.62 -4.91 36.72
N GLU A 144 -4.51 -5.45 37.23
CA GLU A 144 -3.30 -4.70 37.52
C GLU A 144 -2.71 -4.07 36.25
N CYS A 145 -2.15 -2.86 36.36
CA CYS A 145 -1.48 -2.20 35.24
C CYS A 145 -0.29 -3.06 34.76
N TYR A 146 -0.39 -3.60 33.54
CA TYR A 146 0.58 -4.53 32.95
C TYR A 146 2.03 -4.01 32.86
N ASN A 147 2.26 -2.71 33.06
CA ASN A 147 3.59 -2.09 33.07
C ASN A 147 4.19 -1.91 34.48
N CYS A 148 3.38 -1.97 35.55
CA CYS A 148 3.87 -1.72 36.92
C CYS A 148 3.24 -2.55 38.06
N GLY A 149 2.28 -3.44 37.76
CA GLY A 149 1.64 -4.34 38.74
C GLY A 149 0.74 -3.64 39.77
N ARG A 150 0.28 -2.41 39.51
CA ARG A 150 -0.59 -1.65 40.42
C ARG A 150 -1.97 -1.42 39.82
N THR A 151 -3.01 -1.55 40.63
CA THR A 151 -4.39 -1.24 40.23
C THR A 151 -4.67 0.27 40.30
N GLY A 152 -5.66 0.74 39.53
CA GLY A 152 -6.15 2.13 39.57
C GLY A 152 -5.81 3.02 38.36
N HIS A 153 -5.03 2.52 37.41
CA HIS A 153 -4.76 3.17 36.12
C HIS A 153 -4.49 2.09 35.05
N LEU A 154 -4.61 2.42 33.76
CA LEU A 154 -4.24 1.52 32.66
C LEU A 154 -2.79 1.76 32.22
N ALA A 155 -2.20 0.81 31.50
CA ALA A 155 -0.80 0.89 31.05
C ALA A 155 -0.49 2.11 30.13
N ARG A 156 -1.51 2.70 29.50
CA ARG A 156 -1.43 3.95 28.72
C ARG A 156 -1.34 5.21 29.58
N ASP A 157 -1.79 5.14 30.83
CA ASP A 157 -1.91 6.26 31.78
C ASP A 157 -0.88 6.08 32.94
N CYS A 158 0.27 5.47 32.63
CA CYS A 158 1.27 5.06 33.61
C CYS A 158 2.47 6.02 33.62
N ASP A 159 2.48 6.98 34.54
CA ASP A 159 3.47 8.08 34.66
C ASP A 159 4.92 7.66 35.05
N ARG A 160 5.32 6.42 34.76
CA ARG A 160 6.68 5.93 35.01
C ARG A 160 7.23 5.20 33.78
N SER A 161 8.20 5.85 33.13
CA SER A 161 9.13 5.18 32.22
C SER A 161 9.82 4.01 32.93
N ALA A 162 9.95 2.87 32.26
CA ALA A 162 10.47 1.64 32.84
C ALA A 162 11.92 1.81 33.32
N GLY A 163 12.11 1.96 34.63
CA GLY A 163 13.41 2.00 35.29
C GLY A 163 13.80 0.65 35.86
N ASN A 164 14.89 0.07 35.35
CA ASN A 164 15.55 -1.12 35.90
C ASN A 164 15.88 -0.98 37.40
N ASN A 165 15.75 -2.09 38.15
CA ASN A 165 16.44 -2.43 39.40
C ASN A 165 16.18 -3.92 39.66
N GLY A 166 17.11 -4.82 40.02
CA GLY A 166 18.58 -4.82 40.16
C GLY A 166 19.04 -6.31 40.09
N ALA A 167 20.26 -6.74 40.43
CA ALA A 167 21.38 -6.09 41.13
C ALA A 167 22.71 -6.87 40.94
N GLY A 168 23.84 -6.23 41.30
CA GLY A 168 25.17 -6.84 41.44
C GLY A 168 26.05 -6.76 40.17
N GLY A 169 27.30 -6.30 40.21
CA GLY A 169 28.11 -5.74 41.31
C GLY A 169 29.58 -6.10 41.15
N GLY A 170 30.46 -5.12 40.89
CA GLY A 170 31.90 -5.37 40.76
C GLY A 170 32.65 -4.28 39.99
N THR A 171 33.39 -3.42 40.71
CA THR A 171 34.26 -2.38 40.13
C THR A 171 35.70 -2.88 40.00
N VAL A 172 36.34 -2.68 38.86
CA VAL A 172 37.81 -2.53 38.78
C VAL A 172 38.16 -1.52 37.69
N ASN A 173 38.94 -0.48 38.03
CA ASN A 173 39.60 0.39 37.07
C ASN A 173 40.96 -0.21 36.69
N VAL A 174 41.32 -0.26 35.40
CA VAL A 174 42.74 -0.28 34.97
C VAL A 174 42.93 0.66 33.78
N ALA A 175 44.07 1.35 33.83
CA ALA A 175 44.52 2.47 33.01
C ALA A 175 44.67 2.22 31.50
N ALA A 176 44.87 3.34 30.80
CA ALA A 176 45.31 3.42 29.42
C ALA A 176 46.67 2.74 29.15
N VAL A 177 46.89 2.34 27.89
CA VAL A 177 48.22 2.10 27.32
C VAL A 177 48.33 2.87 25.99
N VAL A 178 49.53 3.36 25.71
CA VAL A 178 49.84 4.41 24.72
C VAL A 178 50.55 3.84 23.49
N ALA A 179 50.24 4.42 22.32
CA ALA A 179 51.01 4.49 21.07
C ALA A 179 51.47 3.20 20.34
N GLY A 180 51.27 3.24 19.02
CA GLY A 180 52.02 2.46 18.03
C GLY A 180 51.95 3.18 16.67
N ALA A 181 53.06 3.77 16.22
CA ALA A 181 53.13 4.57 15.00
C ALA A 181 53.93 3.84 13.90
N VAL A 182 53.41 3.82 12.66
CA VAL A 182 54.13 3.45 11.43
C VAL A 182 53.45 4.17 10.22
N PRO A 183 54.05 4.26 9.01
CA PRO A 183 54.66 5.52 8.57
C PRO A 183 54.01 6.13 7.30
N GLN A 184 54.51 7.30 6.90
CA GLN A 184 54.06 8.04 5.72
C GLN A 184 54.59 7.45 4.39
N GLY A 185 53.79 7.53 3.32
CA GLY A 185 54.21 7.10 1.98
C GLY A 185 53.23 7.42 0.84
N LEU A 186 53.46 8.57 0.18
CA LEU A 186 53.00 8.99 -1.15
C LEU A 186 51.50 9.18 -1.50
N ALA A 187 51.25 10.40 -2.00
CA ALA A 187 50.37 10.74 -3.13
C ALA A 187 48.86 10.42 -3.04
N LEU A 188 48.09 11.42 -2.59
CA LEU A 188 46.72 11.62 -3.06
C LEU A 188 46.69 12.70 -4.16
N VAL A 189 46.07 12.37 -5.28
CA VAL A 189 45.61 13.35 -6.27
C VAL A 189 44.30 13.91 -5.75
N GLU A 190 44.23 15.23 -5.50
CA GLU A 190 42.98 15.86 -5.11
C GLU A 190 42.02 15.94 -6.31
N ALA A 191 40.97 15.13 -6.29
CA ALA A 191 39.80 15.34 -7.12
C ALA A 191 38.90 16.39 -6.45
N SER A 192 38.88 17.61 -6.98
CA SER A 192 38.09 18.71 -6.43
C SER A 192 36.58 18.43 -6.55
N ALA A 193 35.94 18.05 -5.44
CA ALA A 193 34.48 18.08 -5.34
C ALA A 193 34.02 19.55 -5.39
N THR A 194 33.27 19.89 -6.44
CA THR A 194 32.79 21.26 -6.67
C THR A 194 31.54 21.54 -5.84
N THR A 195 31.74 21.81 -4.55
CA THR A 195 30.68 22.39 -3.71
C THR A 195 30.45 23.83 -4.17
N VAL A 196 29.31 24.11 -4.79
CA VAL A 196 28.91 25.48 -5.14
C VAL A 196 28.42 26.18 -3.86
N GLU A 197 29.36 26.72 -3.10
CA GLU A 197 29.04 27.68 -2.03
C GLU A 197 28.51 28.97 -2.65
N ARG A 198 27.19 29.16 -2.63
CA ARG A 198 26.59 30.43 -3.02
C ARG A 198 26.70 31.43 -1.87
N GLN A 199 27.78 32.20 -1.84
CA GLN A 199 27.92 33.33 -0.93
C GLN A 199 26.73 34.29 -1.08
N VAL A 200 26.06 34.61 0.04
CA VAL A 200 25.04 35.67 0.09
C VAL A 200 25.63 36.86 0.84
N THR A 201 25.93 37.93 0.10
CA THR A 201 26.39 39.20 0.66
C THR A 201 25.20 39.94 1.29
N LEU A 202 25.26 40.20 2.59
CA LEU A 202 24.25 40.99 3.29
C LEU A 202 24.47 42.49 3.09
N GLN A 203 23.57 43.16 2.36
CA GLN A 203 23.35 44.60 2.46
C GLN A 203 21.85 44.95 2.35
N GLY A 204 21.33 45.64 3.36
CA GLY A 204 20.27 46.64 3.20
C GLY A 204 18.84 46.20 2.84
N SER A 205 18.02 45.98 3.86
CA SER A 205 16.66 46.55 3.93
C SER A 205 15.63 46.24 2.82
N ALA A 206 15.08 45.03 2.83
CA ALA A 206 13.67 44.82 2.47
C ALA A 206 13.09 43.66 3.29
N LEU A 207 11.96 43.88 3.97
CA LEU A 207 11.26 42.82 4.71
C LEU A 207 10.47 41.96 3.73
N THR A 208 11.12 40.97 3.13
CA THR A 208 10.45 39.84 2.47
C THR A 208 10.36 38.70 3.47
N THR A 209 9.13 38.27 3.79
CA THR A 209 8.89 37.04 4.54
C THR A 209 9.53 35.88 3.78
N HIS A 210 10.58 35.30 4.35
CA HIS A 210 11.03 33.99 3.89
C HIS A 210 9.90 33.03 4.29
N GLU A 211 9.15 32.52 3.32
CA GLU A 211 8.37 31.33 3.56
C GLU A 211 9.38 30.24 3.90
N ASP A 212 9.31 29.75 5.14
CA ASP A 212 9.97 28.52 5.52
C ASP A 212 9.36 27.43 4.65
N ILE A 213 10.15 26.87 3.73
CA ILE A 213 9.73 25.70 2.96
C ILE A 213 9.54 24.58 3.97
N GLU A 214 8.29 24.31 4.34
CA GLU A 214 7.96 23.13 5.12
C GLU A 214 8.55 21.91 4.41
N CYS A 215 9.31 21.12 5.17
CA CYS A 215 9.85 19.87 4.66
C CYS A 215 8.67 18.94 4.35
N VAL A 216 8.27 18.91 3.07
CA VAL A 216 7.21 18.03 2.60
C VAL A 216 7.65 16.60 2.88
N PHE A 217 7.00 15.95 3.85
CA PHE A 217 7.28 14.57 4.24
C PHE A 217 6.89 13.61 3.10
N SER A 218 7.78 13.45 2.12
CA SER A 218 7.61 12.48 1.05
C SER A 218 7.88 11.07 1.55
N ALA A 219 6.98 10.13 1.28
CA ALA A 219 7.28 8.72 1.42
C ALA A 219 8.13 8.24 0.23
N THR A 220 8.99 7.26 0.46
CA THR A 220 9.77 6.59 -0.58
C THR A 220 9.17 5.22 -0.88
N PHE A 221 8.70 5.04 -2.11
CA PHE A 221 8.24 3.74 -2.60
C PHE A 221 9.41 3.05 -3.30
N THR A 222 9.93 1.98 -2.71
CA THR A 222 10.96 1.13 -3.33
C THR A 222 10.28 -0.04 -4.02
N LEU A 223 10.17 0.04 -5.35
CA LEU A 223 9.61 -1.02 -6.18
C LEU A 223 10.71 -2.05 -6.48
N VAL A 224 10.49 -3.32 -6.17
CA VAL A 224 11.46 -4.41 -6.26
C VAL A 224 10.90 -5.55 -7.11
N ASN A 225 11.60 -5.91 -8.19
CA ASN A 225 11.25 -7.07 -8.99
C ASN A 225 12.00 -8.32 -8.49
N GLN A 226 11.30 -9.23 -7.80
CA GLN A 226 11.83 -10.57 -7.44
C GLN A 226 11.39 -11.66 -8.43
N CYS A 227 10.66 -11.32 -9.50
CA CYS A 227 10.30 -12.24 -10.56
C CYS A 227 11.55 -12.63 -11.38
N SER A 228 11.51 -13.82 -12.00
CA SER A 228 12.57 -14.30 -12.91
C SER A 228 12.56 -13.61 -14.29
N TYR A 229 11.61 -12.71 -14.53
CA TYR A 229 11.37 -12.00 -15.79
C TYR A 229 11.22 -10.49 -15.55
N THR A 230 11.50 -9.68 -16.58
CA THR A 230 11.27 -8.24 -16.54
C THR A 230 9.77 -7.95 -16.39
N ILE A 231 9.46 -6.98 -15.53
CA ILE A 231 8.12 -6.41 -15.39
C ILE A 231 8.19 -4.93 -15.72
N TRP A 232 7.05 -4.33 -16.02
CA TRP A 232 6.95 -2.89 -16.25
C TRP A 232 5.94 -2.30 -15.26
N PRO A 233 6.37 -1.77 -14.11
CA PRO A 233 5.45 -1.13 -13.20
C PRO A 233 4.66 -0.01 -13.88
N GLY A 234 3.40 0.14 -13.50
CA GLY A 234 2.56 1.29 -13.82
C GLY A 234 2.19 2.01 -12.52
N LEU A 235 2.11 3.34 -12.57
CA LEU A 235 1.75 4.18 -11.43
C LEU A 235 0.70 5.20 -11.87
N LEU A 236 -0.35 5.35 -11.07
CA LEU A 236 -1.44 6.30 -11.31
C LEU A 236 -1.70 7.12 -10.05
N SER A 237 -1.43 8.44 -10.13
CA SER A 237 -1.94 9.44 -9.20
C SER A 237 -3.46 9.59 -9.35
N GLY A 238 -4.21 9.55 -8.25
CA GLY A 238 -5.64 9.83 -8.23
C GLY A 238 -5.99 11.30 -8.51
N ALA A 239 -7.26 11.59 -8.81
CA ALA A 239 -7.63 12.95 -9.21
C ALA A 239 -7.50 13.95 -8.05
N GLY A 240 -6.87 15.09 -8.34
CA GLY A 240 -6.55 16.13 -7.36
C GLY A 240 -5.43 15.76 -6.38
N THR A 241 -4.57 14.78 -6.68
CA THR A 241 -3.32 14.54 -5.96
C THR A 241 -2.10 14.90 -6.83
N PRO A 242 -0.91 15.18 -6.26
CA PRO A 242 0.30 15.45 -7.03
C PRO A 242 0.63 14.33 -8.03
N GLN A 243 1.04 14.72 -9.24
CA GLN A 243 1.50 13.75 -10.24
C GLN A 243 2.92 13.26 -9.90
N LEU A 244 3.15 11.96 -10.05
CA LEU A 244 4.47 11.36 -9.86
C LEU A 244 5.40 11.70 -11.05
N PRO A 245 6.74 11.71 -10.85
CA PRO A 245 7.70 12.02 -11.91
C PRO A 245 7.77 10.96 -13.03
N THR A 246 7.17 9.78 -12.81
CA THR A 246 6.98 8.72 -13.80
C THR A 246 5.66 7.99 -13.50
N THR A 247 5.02 7.50 -14.55
CA THR A 247 3.81 6.68 -14.54
C THR A 247 4.08 5.25 -15.06
N GLY A 248 5.31 4.95 -15.49
CA GLY A 248 5.73 3.58 -15.79
C GLY A 248 7.13 3.47 -16.40
N PHE A 249 7.84 2.40 -16.04
CA PHE A 249 9.24 2.14 -16.41
C PHE A 249 9.52 0.63 -16.49
N PRO A 250 10.63 0.18 -17.13
CA PRO A 250 11.07 -1.23 -17.05
C PRO A 250 11.77 -1.52 -15.72
N LEU A 251 11.52 -2.70 -15.14
CA LEU A 251 12.19 -3.17 -13.92
C LEU A 251 12.65 -4.62 -14.11
N ASN A 252 13.96 -4.83 -14.25
CA ASN A 252 14.56 -6.14 -14.56
C ASN A 252 14.59 -7.08 -13.34
N PRO A 253 14.77 -8.41 -13.53
CA PRO A 253 14.91 -9.36 -12.44
C PRO A 253 15.98 -8.95 -11.41
N GLY A 254 15.62 -8.94 -10.14
CA GLY A 254 16.49 -8.52 -9.03
C GLY A 254 16.72 -7.01 -8.91
N GLN A 255 16.16 -6.18 -9.80
CA GLN A 255 16.29 -4.73 -9.76
C GLN A 255 15.31 -4.10 -8.76
N SER A 256 15.76 -3.03 -8.10
CA SER A 256 14.92 -2.14 -7.31
C SER A 256 15.04 -0.70 -7.78
N THR A 257 13.92 0.02 -7.82
CA THR A 257 13.86 1.46 -8.16
C THR A 257 13.10 2.21 -7.06
N PRO A 258 13.72 3.22 -6.41
CA PRO A 258 13.01 4.12 -5.51
C PRO A 258 12.22 5.18 -6.32
N VAL A 259 11.03 5.51 -5.84
CA VAL A 259 10.16 6.57 -6.34
C VAL A 259 9.79 7.44 -5.15
N SER A 260 10.10 8.74 -5.20
CA SER A 260 9.68 9.71 -4.19
C SER A 260 8.21 10.07 -4.41
N VAL A 261 7.40 9.94 -3.37
CA VAL A 261 5.96 10.13 -3.39
C VAL A 261 5.59 11.28 -2.43
N PRO A 262 4.93 12.36 -2.89
CA PRO A 262 4.57 13.49 -2.03
C PRO A 262 3.67 13.11 -0.84
N SER A 263 3.68 13.90 0.22
CA SER A 263 2.67 13.78 1.29
C SER A 263 1.26 14.01 0.71
N GLY A 264 0.25 13.33 1.27
CA GLY A 264 -1.12 13.40 0.76
C GLY A 264 -1.35 12.70 -0.58
N TRP A 265 -0.36 11.97 -1.11
CA TRP A 265 -0.53 11.20 -2.35
C TRP A 265 -1.56 10.09 -2.17
N SER A 266 -2.51 10.01 -3.09
CA SER A 266 -3.50 8.93 -3.17
C SER A 266 -3.55 8.37 -4.57
N GLY A 267 -3.44 7.05 -4.72
CA GLY A 267 -3.29 6.45 -6.03
C GLY A 267 -3.02 4.95 -5.97
N ARG A 268 -2.70 4.38 -7.13
CA ARG A 268 -2.47 2.94 -7.30
C ARG A 268 -1.26 2.65 -8.16
N LEU A 269 -0.66 1.49 -7.91
CA LEU A 269 0.46 0.96 -8.68
C LEU A 269 0.25 -0.54 -8.96
N TRP A 270 0.85 -1.02 -10.05
CA TRP A 270 0.71 -2.40 -10.50
C TRP A 270 1.92 -2.84 -11.32
N GLY A 271 2.03 -4.14 -11.58
CA GLY A 271 3.04 -4.70 -12.48
C GLY A 271 2.40 -5.14 -13.80
N ARG A 272 2.99 -4.73 -14.94
CA ARG A 272 2.66 -5.28 -16.27
C ARG A 272 3.59 -6.44 -16.62
N THR A 273 3.06 -7.46 -17.29
CA THR A 273 3.84 -8.62 -17.75
C THR A 273 3.62 -8.93 -19.23
N LEU A 274 4.55 -9.71 -19.79
CA LEU A 274 4.52 -10.15 -21.20
C LEU A 274 4.40 -8.96 -22.16
N CYS A 275 5.14 -7.88 -21.86
CA CYS A 275 5.16 -6.68 -22.66
C CYS A 275 6.09 -6.81 -23.86
N SER A 276 5.69 -6.21 -24.98
CA SER A 276 6.50 -6.11 -26.20
C SER A 276 6.28 -4.76 -26.87
N GLN A 277 7.27 -4.33 -27.65
CA GLN A 277 7.15 -3.19 -28.54
C GLN A 277 7.04 -3.70 -29.96
N ASP A 278 5.95 -3.34 -30.65
CA ASP A 278 5.79 -3.68 -32.06
C ASP A 278 6.87 -2.96 -32.90
N PRO A 279 7.69 -3.68 -33.68
CA PRO A 279 8.85 -3.10 -34.35
C PRO A 279 8.49 -2.23 -35.56
N THR A 280 7.22 -2.25 -36.01
CA THR A 280 6.76 -1.51 -37.20
C THR A 280 6.14 -0.17 -36.82
N THR A 281 5.36 -0.16 -35.74
CA THR A 281 4.59 0.98 -35.24
C THR A 281 5.25 1.66 -34.04
N GLY A 282 6.17 0.97 -33.36
CA GLY A 282 6.76 1.42 -32.10
C GLY A 282 5.82 1.29 -30.90
N THR A 283 4.61 0.73 -31.07
CA THR A 283 3.59 0.64 -30.02
C THR A 283 4.01 -0.36 -28.94
N PHE A 284 4.10 0.09 -27.70
CA PHE A 284 4.32 -0.78 -26.54
C PHE A 284 2.98 -1.31 -26.02
N THR A 285 2.88 -2.63 -25.83
CA THR A 285 1.68 -3.31 -25.32
C THR A 285 2.05 -4.48 -24.42
N CYS A 286 1.20 -4.79 -23.44
CA CYS A 286 1.35 -5.90 -22.50
C CYS A 286 0.13 -6.84 -22.54
N ILE A 287 0.32 -8.12 -22.21
CA ILE A 287 -0.81 -9.08 -22.12
C ILE A 287 -1.57 -8.90 -20.80
N THR A 288 -0.90 -8.47 -19.72
CA THR A 288 -1.54 -8.23 -18.41
C THR A 288 -1.22 -6.83 -17.87
N GLY A 289 -2.21 -6.19 -17.24
CA GLY A 289 -2.08 -4.87 -16.63
C GLY A 289 -1.84 -3.70 -17.61
N ASP A 290 -1.97 -3.93 -18.92
CA ASP A 290 -1.68 -2.90 -19.94
C ASP A 290 -2.50 -1.63 -19.71
N CYS A 291 -1.90 -0.46 -19.91
CA CYS A 291 -2.55 0.82 -19.63
C CYS A 291 -3.03 1.56 -20.87
N GLY A 292 -2.94 0.96 -22.06
CA GLY A 292 -3.50 1.50 -23.30
C GLY A 292 -2.90 2.84 -23.75
N SER A 293 -1.70 3.19 -23.27
CA SER A 293 -0.97 4.40 -23.67
C SER A 293 -0.19 4.21 -24.98
N GLY A 294 0.10 2.96 -25.36
CA GLY A 294 1.01 2.63 -26.47
C GLY A 294 2.49 2.89 -26.14
N THR A 295 2.83 3.25 -24.90
CA THR A 295 4.19 3.54 -24.45
C THR A 295 4.50 2.89 -23.09
N VAL A 296 5.77 2.88 -22.68
CA VAL A 296 6.15 2.38 -21.35
C VAL A 296 5.55 3.25 -20.24
N GLU A 297 5.50 4.57 -20.42
CA GLU A 297 4.76 5.47 -19.55
C GLU A 297 3.23 5.27 -19.71
N CYS A 298 2.47 5.26 -18.62
CA CYS A 298 1.02 5.08 -18.64
C CYS A 298 0.24 6.39 -18.79
N ALA A 299 0.87 7.56 -18.63
CA ALA A 299 0.32 8.88 -18.92
C ALA A 299 -1.08 9.14 -18.30
N GLY A 300 -1.24 8.80 -17.02
CA GLY A 300 -2.50 8.98 -16.29
C GLY A 300 -3.58 7.93 -16.58
N ARG A 301 -3.26 6.84 -17.29
CA ARG A 301 -4.17 5.72 -17.54
C ARG A 301 -3.97 4.62 -16.49
N GLY A 302 -5.05 3.97 -16.09
CA GLY A 302 -5.02 2.80 -15.19
C GLY A 302 -4.71 1.49 -15.91
N ALA A 303 -4.49 0.43 -15.13
CA ALA A 303 -4.36 -0.93 -15.64
C ALA A 303 -5.66 -1.45 -16.28
N ALA A 304 -5.54 -2.18 -17.37
CA ALA A 304 -6.58 -3.06 -17.86
C ALA A 304 -6.58 -4.36 -17.01
N PRO A 305 -7.73 -4.75 -16.41
CA PRO A 305 -7.83 -5.98 -15.66
C PRO A 305 -7.84 -7.22 -16.58
N PRO A 306 -7.41 -8.41 -16.12
CA PRO A 306 -7.00 -8.74 -14.75
C PRO A 306 -5.64 -8.15 -14.33
N CYS A 307 -5.59 -7.53 -13.16
CA CYS A 307 -4.35 -6.98 -12.62
C CYS A 307 -4.36 -6.89 -11.09
N THR A 308 -3.30 -7.40 -10.45
CA THR A 308 -3.05 -7.17 -9.02
C THR A 308 -2.70 -5.70 -8.81
N LEU A 309 -3.42 -5.00 -7.92
CA LEU A 309 -3.15 -3.60 -7.58
C LEU A 309 -2.55 -3.48 -6.18
N ALA A 310 -1.72 -2.47 -5.94
CA ALA A 310 -1.51 -1.91 -4.60
C ALA A 310 -2.04 -0.48 -4.59
N GLU A 311 -2.84 -0.17 -3.58
CA GLU A 311 -3.59 1.08 -3.47
C GLU A 311 -3.13 1.82 -2.19
N PHE A 312 -3.02 3.14 -2.27
CA PHE A 312 -2.49 3.97 -1.18
C PHE A 312 -3.28 5.27 -1.04
N THR A 313 -3.36 5.79 0.18
CA THR A 313 -3.71 7.17 0.53
C THR A 313 -2.84 7.59 1.70
N LEU A 314 -1.74 8.29 1.40
CA LEU A 314 -0.77 8.76 2.38
C LEU A 314 -1.31 9.96 3.15
N ASN A 315 -0.96 10.07 4.44
CA ASN A 315 -1.40 11.15 5.33
C ASN A 315 -2.93 11.42 5.27
N GLY A 316 -3.72 10.36 5.26
CA GLY A 316 -5.18 10.40 5.20
C GLY A 316 -5.83 10.69 6.55
N GLY A 317 -6.97 10.03 6.81
CA GLY A 317 -7.72 10.20 8.06
C GLY A 317 -6.86 9.99 9.31
N GLY A 318 -6.78 11.02 10.15
CA GLY A 318 -5.98 10.99 11.38
C GLY A 318 -4.45 11.05 11.18
N GLY A 319 -3.97 11.44 10.00
CA GLY A 319 -2.54 11.47 9.68
C GLY A 319 -1.93 10.08 9.46
N LEU A 320 -2.77 9.07 9.24
CA LEU A 320 -2.35 7.71 8.92
C LEU A 320 -2.27 7.56 7.39
N ASP A 321 -1.24 6.87 6.92
CA ASP A 321 -1.28 6.29 5.58
C ASP A 321 -2.23 5.10 5.61
N PHE A 322 -3.06 4.96 4.58
CA PHE A 322 -3.89 3.79 4.31
C PHE A 322 -3.31 3.11 3.08
N TYR A 323 -3.12 1.79 3.15
CA TYR A 323 -2.62 1.01 2.02
C TYR A 323 -3.15 -0.42 2.05
N ASP A 324 -3.22 -1.02 0.88
CA ASP A 324 -3.63 -2.40 0.70
C ASP A 324 -3.06 -2.99 -0.61
N VAL A 325 -3.37 -4.26 -0.82
CA VAL A 325 -3.22 -4.93 -2.12
C VAL A 325 -4.59 -5.48 -2.48
N SER A 326 -5.00 -5.27 -3.71
CA SER A 326 -6.37 -5.46 -4.18
C SER A 326 -6.43 -6.40 -5.37
N LEU A 327 -7.28 -7.42 -5.24
CA LEU A 327 -7.60 -8.43 -6.24
C LEU A 327 -9.03 -8.24 -6.78
N VAL A 328 -9.66 -7.09 -6.48
CA VAL A 328 -10.98 -6.70 -6.99
C VAL A 328 -10.97 -6.62 -8.52
N ASP A 329 -9.88 -6.10 -9.08
CA ASP A 329 -9.59 -6.06 -10.52
C ASP A 329 -8.91 -7.36 -11.02
N GLY A 330 -8.92 -8.43 -10.23
CA GLY A 330 -8.29 -9.72 -10.52
C GLY A 330 -6.82 -9.79 -10.09
N TYR A 331 -6.12 -10.77 -10.64
CA TYR A 331 -4.73 -11.11 -10.28
C TYR A 331 -3.93 -11.38 -11.57
N ASN A 332 -2.70 -10.90 -11.64
CA ASN A 332 -1.76 -11.29 -12.71
C ASN A 332 -0.41 -11.79 -12.17
N LEU A 333 0.08 -11.22 -11.06
CA LEU A 333 1.32 -11.62 -10.41
C LEU A 333 1.27 -11.38 -8.89
N PRO A 334 2.08 -12.09 -8.08
CA PRO A 334 2.08 -11.91 -6.63
C PRO A 334 2.75 -10.59 -6.26
N MET A 335 2.17 -9.87 -5.28
CA MET A 335 2.62 -8.54 -4.86
C MET A 335 2.50 -8.40 -3.34
N MET A 336 3.48 -7.78 -2.69
CA MET A 336 3.45 -7.45 -1.27
C MET A 336 3.93 -6.02 -1.01
N VAL A 337 3.21 -5.29 -0.15
CA VAL A 337 3.55 -3.94 0.33
C VAL A 337 4.02 -4.04 1.77
N VAL A 338 5.31 -3.79 2.01
CA VAL A 338 5.94 -3.85 3.33
C VAL A 338 6.28 -2.44 3.81
N PRO A 339 5.57 -1.87 4.80
CA PRO A 339 5.98 -0.59 5.39
C PRO A 339 7.36 -0.69 6.04
N GLN A 340 8.16 0.37 5.91
CA GLN A 340 9.48 0.54 6.50
C GLN A 340 9.41 1.69 7.51
N GLY A 341 9.81 1.43 8.76
CA GLY A 341 9.66 2.40 9.84
C GLY A 341 8.21 2.54 10.29
N GLY A 342 7.76 3.79 10.41
CA GLY A 342 6.47 4.15 10.99
C GLY A 342 6.55 4.49 12.49
N SER A 343 5.86 5.56 12.89
CA SER A 343 5.77 5.96 14.30
C SER A 343 4.81 5.07 15.10
N ARG A 344 4.94 5.03 16.44
CA ARG A 344 4.05 4.24 17.30
C ARG A 344 2.61 4.78 17.27
N GLY A 345 1.78 4.25 16.37
CA GLY A 345 0.37 4.67 16.23
C GLY A 345 -0.50 3.89 15.24
N GLY A 346 0.05 3.15 14.28
CA GLY A 346 -0.71 2.37 13.28
C GLY A 346 -0.42 0.87 13.28
N ASN A 347 -1.26 0.11 12.58
CA ASN A 347 -1.08 -1.32 12.36
C ASN A 347 -0.19 -1.59 11.14
N CYS A 348 1.08 -1.17 11.23
CA CYS A 348 2.10 -1.22 10.18
C CYS A 348 2.46 -2.66 9.77
N THR A 349 1.54 -3.32 9.08
CA THR A 349 1.59 -4.74 8.75
C THR A 349 1.48 -4.92 7.24
N THR A 350 2.28 -5.84 6.72
CA THR A 350 2.39 -6.09 5.28
C THR A 350 1.04 -6.39 4.62
N ALA A 351 0.70 -5.71 3.53
CA ALA A 351 -0.42 -6.07 2.66
C ALA A 351 0.08 -6.98 1.52
N GLY A 352 -0.76 -7.86 0.97
CA GLY A 352 -0.44 -8.57 -0.27
C GLY A 352 -0.74 -10.06 -0.35
N CYS A 353 -0.29 -10.62 -1.47
CA CYS A 353 -0.32 -12.04 -1.76
C CYS A 353 1.03 -12.55 -2.27
N VAL A 354 1.53 -13.62 -1.63
CA VAL A 354 2.76 -14.35 -2.03
C VAL A 354 2.45 -15.57 -2.91
N SER A 355 1.19 -16.01 -2.92
CA SER A 355 0.74 -17.20 -3.65
C SER A 355 0.66 -16.92 -5.15
N ASP A 356 1.04 -17.88 -5.99
CA ASP A 356 0.64 -17.89 -7.41
C ASP A 356 -0.82 -18.35 -7.51
N LEU A 357 -1.68 -17.51 -8.08
CA LEU A 357 -3.08 -17.86 -8.34
C LEU A 357 -3.32 -18.31 -9.79
N ASN A 358 -2.37 -18.08 -10.70
CA ASN A 358 -2.58 -18.35 -12.12
C ASN A 358 -2.70 -19.85 -12.41
N SER A 359 -1.85 -20.66 -11.77
CA SER A 359 -1.91 -22.12 -11.85
C SER A 359 -3.24 -22.69 -11.33
N GLY A 360 -3.74 -22.17 -10.20
CA GLY A 360 -4.96 -22.62 -9.54
C GLY A 360 -6.26 -21.94 -10.00
N CYS A 361 -6.20 -20.98 -10.92
CA CYS A 361 -7.34 -20.13 -11.29
C CYS A 361 -8.55 -20.96 -11.79
N PRO A 362 -9.79 -20.65 -11.39
CA PRO A 362 -11.00 -21.26 -11.97
C PRO A 362 -11.08 -21.07 -13.48
N SER A 363 -11.52 -22.09 -14.22
CA SER A 363 -11.52 -22.16 -15.70
C SER A 363 -12.11 -20.94 -16.39
N GLU A 364 -13.24 -20.47 -15.88
CA GLU A 364 -14.05 -19.37 -16.36
C GLU A 364 -13.47 -17.98 -16.03
N LEU A 365 -12.48 -17.94 -15.12
CA LEU A 365 -11.73 -16.74 -14.76
C LEU A 365 -10.36 -16.64 -15.47
N LYS A 366 -9.89 -17.69 -16.15
CA LYS A 366 -8.55 -17.71 -16.76
C LYS A 366 -8.40 -16.71 -17.91
N LEU A 367 -7.35 -15.91 -17.87
CA LEU A 367 -6.79 -15.27 -19.06
C LEU A 367 -5.67 -16.17 -19.61
N MET A 368 -5.92 -16.78 -20.76
CA MET A 368 -4.97 -17.67 -21.43
C MET A 368 -4.08 -16.88 -22.39
N SER A 369 -2.77 -17.14 -22.39
CA SER A 369 -1.91 -16.66 -23.48
C SER A 369 -1.88 -17.65 -24.64
N SER A 370 -1.93 -17.11 -25.86
CA SER A 370 -1.77 -17.85 -27.11
C SER A 370 -0.34 -17.79 -27.69
N SER A 371 0.62 -17.21 -26.96
CA SER A 371 1.98 -16.89 -27.46
C SER A 371 3.05 -17.96 -27.23
N SER A 372 2.72 -19.08 -26.59
CA SER A 372 3.62 -20.22 -26.39
C SER A 372 2.93 -21.55 -26.73
N SER A 373 3.73 -22.60 -26.94
CA SER A 373 3.27 -23.96 -27.33
C SER A 373 2.47 -24.70 -26.24
N SER A 374 2.17 -24.03 -25.13
CA SER A 374 1.32 -24.49 -24.04
C SER A 374 0.33 -23.38 -23.70
N SER A 375 -0.97 -23.68 -23.72
CA SER A 375 -1.99 -22.74 -23.24
C SER A 375 -1.85 -22.55 -21.72
N GLU A 376 -1.07 -21.55 -21.33
CA GLU A 376 -0.82 -21.19 -19.94
C GLU A 376 -1.77 -20.06 -19.49
N CYS A 377 -2.24 -20.15 -18.25
CA CYS A 377 -3.00 -19.09 -17.61
C CYS A 377 -2.01 -18.01 -17.16
N VAL A 378 -2.10 -16.80 -17.72
CA VAL A 378 -1.14 -15.71 -17.43
C VAL A 378 -1.71 -14.66 -16.47
N ALA A 379 -3.02 -14.70 -16.23
CA ALA A 379 -3.71 -13.92 -15.20
C ALA A 379 -5.06 -14.57 -14.86
N CYS A 380 -5.61 -14.25 -13.69
CA CYS A 380 -6.91 -14.69 -13.20
C CYS A 380 -7.85 -13.50 -13.00
N LYS A 381 -8.97 -13.46 -13.71
CA LYS A 381 -10.02 -12.44 -13.56
C LYS A 381 -10.70 -12.56 -12.20
N SER A 382 -11.12 -11.44 -11.62
CA SER A 382 -12.17 -11.48 -10.60
C SER A 382 -13.52 -11.82 -11.24
N ALA A 383 -14.49 -12.23 -10.43
CA ALA A 383 -15.84 -12.49 -10.94
C ALA A 383 -16.52 -11.24 -11.55
N CYS A 384 -16.22 -10.04 -11.03
CA CYS A 384 -16.69 -8.79 -11.64
C CYS A 384 -16.11 -8.62 -13.06
N VAL A 385 -14.81 -8.80 -13.23
CA VAL A 385 -14.11 -8.69 -14.53
C VAL A 385 -14.52 -9.79 -15.51
N ALA A 386 -14.92 -10.97 -15.02
CA ALA A 386 -15.35 -12.09 -15.86
C ALA A 386 -16.82 -12.00 -16.32
N PHE A 387 -17.73 -11.61 -15.44
CA PHE A 387 -19.18 -11.72 -15.68
C PHE A 387 -19.91 -10.37 -15.72
N GLY A 388 -19.41 -9.34 -15.01
CA GLY A 388 -20.04 -8.02 -14.92
C GLY A 388 -21.32 -7.97 -14.08
N ASP A 389 -21.74 -9.07 -13.44
CA ASP A 389 -23.00 -9.10 -12.67
C ASP A 389 -22.96 -8.14 -11.46
N PRO A 390 -24.09 -7.48 -11.14
CA PRO A 390 -24.19 -6.56 -10.01
C PRO A 390 -23.70 -7.12 -8.67
N GLN A 391 -23.94 -8.41 -8.42
CA GLN A 391 -23.53 -9.12 -7.22
C GLN A 391 -22.01 -9.33 -7.08
N TYR A 392 -21.27 -9.38 -8.20
CA TYR A 392 -19.82 -9.53 -8.18
C TYR A 392 -19.10 -8.19 -8.20
N CYS A 393 -19.69 -7.19 -8.86
CA CYS A 393 -19.16 -5.83 -8.93
C CYS A 393 -19.62 -4.91 -7.78
N CYS A 394 -20.50 -5.40 -6.89
CA CYS A 394 -21.11 -4.62 -5.80
C CYS A 394 -21.77 -3.30 -6.26
N ILE A 395 -22.56 -3.36 -7.33
CA ILE A 395 -23.27 -2.20 -7.91
C ILE A 395 -24.80 -2.35 -7.81
N GLY A 396 -25.51 -1.23 -7.95
CA GLY A 396 -26.98 -1.21 -7.90
C GLY A 396 -27.50 -1.66 -6.53
N GLU A 397 -28.38 -2.67 -6.51
CA GLU A 397 -28.91 -3.26 -5.27
C GLU A 397 -27.82 -3.86 -4.37
N TYR A 398 -26.66 -4.21 -4.94
CA TYR A 398 -25.49 -4.73 -4.22
C TYR A 398 -24.50 -3.62 -3.80
N GLY A 399 -24.92 -2.35 -3.90
CA GLY A 399 -24.11 -1.17 -3.55
C GLY A 399 -23.81 -0.97 -2.05
N SER A 400 -23.90 -2.01 -1.22
CA SER A 400 -23.53 -1.95 0.21
C SER A 400 -22.88 -3.25 0.74
N PRO A 401 -22.04 -3.18 1.79
CA PRO A 401 -21.51 -4.37 2.46
C PRO A 401 -22.58 -5.31 3.05
N GLN A 402 -23.80 -4.80 3.26
CA GLN A 402 -24.93 -5.61 3.72
C GLN A 402 -25.56 -6.43 2.57
N THR A 403 -25.41 -5.98 1.32
CA THR A 403 -26.07 -6.56 0.14
C THR A 403 -25.09 -7.32 -0.76
N CYS A 404 -23.88 -6.81 -0.97
CA CYS A 404 -22.79 -7.56 -1.58
C CYS A 404 -22.14 -8.46 -0.52
N GLN A 405 -22.42 -9.75 -0.59
CA GLN A 405 -21.80 -10.76 0.28
C GLN A 405 -20.64 -11.45 -0.44
N PRO A 406 -19.68 -12.06 0.29
CA PRO A 406 -18.67 -12.91 -0.31
C PRO A 406 -19.28 -14.01 -1.18
N THR A 407 -18.58 -14.39 -2.23
CA THR A 407 -18.97 -15.44 -3.17
C THR A 407 -17.86 -16.48 -3.26
N SER A 408 -18.15 -17.68 -3.79
CA SER A 408 -17.14 -18.73 -3.99
C SER A 408 -15.91 -18.25 -4.78
N TYR A 409 -16.09 -17.24 -5.65
CA TYR A 409 -14.99 -16.63 -6.40
C TYR A 409 -14.15 -15.67 -5.55
N SER A 410 -14.75 -14.80 -4.72
CA SER A 410 -13.96 -13.95 -3.81
C SER A 410 -13.31 -14.77 -2.69
N GLU A 411 -13.98 -15.81 -2.19
CA GLU A 411 -13.42 -16.76 -1.21
C GLU A 411 -12.20 -17.52 -1.75
N TYR A 412 -12.16 -17.85 -3.06
CA TYR A 412 -10.97 -18.39 -3.71
C TYR A 412 -9.78 -17.43 -3.57
N PHE A 413 -9.95 -16.14 -3.90
CA PHE A 413 -8.90 -15.13 -3.73
C PHE A 413 -8.53 -14.93 -2.26
N LYS A 414 -9.51 -14.77 -1.36
CA LYS A 414 -9.28 -14.51 0.08
C LYS A 414 -8.55 -15.66 0.78
N SER A 415 -8.90 -16.91 0.47
CA SER A 415 -8.28 -18.10 1.08
C SER A 415 -6.81 -18.26 0.69
N ALA A 416 -6.44 -17.90 -0.54
CA ALA A 416 -5.06 -17.92 -1.01
C ALA A 416 -4.26 -16.65 -0.63
N CYS A 417 -4.96 -15.53 -0.40
CA CYS A 417 -4.40 -14.20 -0.16
C CYS A 417 -5.12 -13.46 1.01
N PRO A 418 -5.05 -13.95 2.26
CA PRO A 418 -5.83 -13.40 3.39
C PRO A 418 -5.40 -12.00 3.85
N ARG A 419 -4.41 -11.39 3.19
CA ARG A 419 -3.89 -10.03 3.47
C ARG A 419 -4.09 -9.09 2.28
N ALA A 420 -5.03 -9.42 1.39
CA ALA A 420 -5.40 -8.65 0.22
C ALA A 420 -6.94 -8.59 0.10
N TYR A 421 -7.44 -7.52 -0.50
CA TYR A 421 -8.85 -7.40 -0.86
C TYR A 421 -9.21 -8.42 -1.94
N SER A 422 -10.27 -9.20 -1.72
CA SER A 422 -10.79 -10.20 -2.65
C SER A 422 -12.03 -9.75 -3.43
N TYR A 423 -12.74 -8.74 -2.94
CA TYR A 423 -13.87 -8.06 -3.60
C TYR A 423 -14.11 -6.68 -2.98
N ALA A 424 -14.97 -5.86 -3.60
CA ALA A 424 -15.09 -4.43 -3.28
C ALA A 424 -15.58 -4.08 -1.85
N TYR A 425 -16.23 -5.02 -1.15
CA TYR A 425 -16.66 -4.87 0.25
C TYR A 425 -16.09 -5.96 1.16
N ASP A 426 -14.89 -6.43 0.87
CA ASP A 426 -14.16 -7.34 1.75
C ASP A 426 -14.03 -6.78 3.17
N ASP A 427 -13.82 -7.67 4.14
CA ASP A 427 -13.71 -7.28 5.52
C ASP A 427 -12.53 -6.32 5.76
N GLY A 428 -12.71 -5.39 6.70
CA GLY A 428 -11.71 -4.39 7.06
C GLY A 428 -10.41 -4.95 7.66
N THR A 429 -10.17 -6.27 7.56
CA THR A 429 -8.87 -6.88 7.85
C THR A 429 -7.83 -6.60 6.77
N SER A 430 -8.27 -6.12 5.59
CA SER A 430 -7.43 -5.88 4.42
C SER A 430 -7.08 -4.41 4.18
N THR A 431 -7.63 -3.46 4.96
CA THR A 431 -7.07 -2.10 5.07
C THR A 431 -5.95 -2.09 6.10
N PHE A 432 -4.75 -1.67 5.69
CA PHE A 432 -3.61 -1.54 6.60
C PHE A 432 -3.26 -0.07 6.79
N THR A 433 -2.83 0.28 8.00
CA THR A 433 -2.53 1.68 8.35
C THR A 433 -1.15 1.83 8.96
N CYS A 434 -0.42 2.87 8.58
CA CYS A 434 0.87 3.19 9.19
C CYS A 434 1.12 4.70 9.16
N PRO A 435 1.54 5.35 10.27
CA PRO A 435 1.88 6.76 10.27
C PRO A 435 3.34 6.97 9.84
N SER A 436 3.55 7.74 8.77
CA SER A 436 4.88 8.21 8.34
C SER A 436 5.87 7.08 8.08
N ALA A 437 5.58 6.24 7.09
CA ALA A 437 6.44 5.15 6.66
C ALA A 437 6.94 5.32 5.21
N ASP A 438 8.10 4.75 4.92
CA ASP A 438 8.48 4.38 3.55
C ASP A 438 7.88 3.01 3.21
N TYR A 439 7.86 2.61 1.94
CA TYR A 439 7.22 1.36 1.51
C TYR A 439 8.10 0.57 0.56
N ILE A 440 8.29 -0.73 0.82
CA ILE A 440 8.84 -1.67 -0.16
C ILE A 440 7.67 -2.37 -0.84
N ILE A 441 7.53 -2.18 -2.14
CA ILE A 441 6.60 -2.92 -2.98
C ILE A 441 7.39 -4.00 -3.70
N SER A 442 7.16 -5.26 -3.32
CA SER A 442 7.83 -6.41 -3.91
C SER A 442 6.91 -7.16 -4.84
N PHE A 443 7.37 -7.40 -6.07
CA PHE A 443 6.71 -8.22 -7.09
C PHE A 443 7.35 -9.60 -7.15
N CYS A 444 6.54 -10.65 -7.26
CA CYS A 444 6.91 -12.05 -7.00
C CYS A 444 7.66 -12.27 -5.65
N PRO A 445 7.19 -11.69 -4.54
CA PRO A 445 7.85 -11.82 -3.24
C PRO A 445 8.00 -13.28 -2.82
N THR A 446 9.25 -13.69 -2.56
CA THR A 446 9.49 -15.00 -1.94
C THR A 446 8.80 -15.06 -0.57
N PRO A 447 8.13 -16.19 -0.21
CA PRO A 447 7.65 -16.37 1.14
C PRO A 447 8.82 -16.28 2.11
N ALA A 448 8.86 -15.22 2.93
CA ALA A 448 9.97 -14.99 3.84
C ALA A 448 10.13 -16.22 4.74
N ALA A 449 11.30 -16.84 4.71
CA ALA A 449 11.63 -17.97 5.55
C ALA A 449 11.56 -17.54 7.01
N SER A 450 10.40 -17.77 7.63
CA SER A 450 10.16 -17.42 9.02
C SER A 450 11.19 -18.13 9.88
N LYS A 451 12.03 -17.36 10.57
CA LYS A 451 12.85 -17.86 11.68
C LYS A 451 11.93 -18.23 12.85
N LYS A 452 11.12 -19.27 12.69
CA LYS A 452 10.57 -20.02 13.81
C LYS A 452 11.75 -20.68 14.51
N SER A 453 12.15 -20.10 15.64
CA SER A 453 12.85 -20.84 16.68
C SER A 453 11.98 -22.05 17.02
N PHE A 454 12.39 -23.23 16.57
CA PHE A 454 11.66 -24.46 16.86
C PHE A 454 12.03 -24.90 18.27
N GLY A 455 11.23 -24.46 19.23
CA GLY A 455 11.27 -24.98 20.60
C GLY A 455 10.93 -26.45 20.60
N SER A 456 11.94 -27.30 20.45
CA SER A 456 11.81 -28.75 20.47
C SER A 456 11.39 -29.22 21.86
N GLN A 457 10.14 -29.66 21.99
CA GLN A 457 9.69 -30.46 23.13
C GLN A 457 9.77 -31.95 22.77
N THR A 458 10.19 -32.74 23.73
CA THR A 458 10.74 -34.09 23.55
C THR A 458 9.68 -35.18 23.36
N GLY A 459 10.06 -36.21 22.58
CA GLY A 459 9.24 -37.41 22.38
C GLY A 459 9.99 -38.46 21.56
N GLY A 460 11.06 -39.04 22.10
CA GLY A 460 11.98 -39.89 21.35
C GLY A 460 11.83 -41.39 21.62
N ALA A 461 12.14 -42.20 20.60
CA ALA A 461 12.68 -43.56 20.72
C ALA A 461 13.32 -43.97 19.37
N GLY A 462 14.54 -44.55 19.37
CA GLY A 462 15.04 -45.30 18.20
C GLY A 462 16.33 -44.84 17.49
N ASN A 463 17.40 -44.53 18.23
CA ASN A 463 18.82 -44.52 17.84
C ASN A 463 19.25 -44.66 16.35
N VAL A 464 19.95 -43.64 15.84
CA VAL A 464 21.26 -43.83 15.18
C VAL A 464 22.24 -42.82 15.76
N SER A 465 23.43 -43.29 16.14
CA SER A 465 24.48 -42.46 16.76
C SER A 465 25.44 -41.90 15.71
N LEU A 466 25.66 -40.58 15.73
CA LEU A 466 26.86 -39.96 15.15
C LEU A 466 27.46 -38.97 16.15
N VAL A 467 28.75 -39.17 16.40
CA VAL A 467 29.53 -38.45 17.42
C VAL A 467 30.04 -37.15 16.82
N VAL A 468 29.81 -36.03 17.50
CA VAL A 468 30.42 -34.74 17.16
C VAL A 468 31.83 -34.68 17.76
N SER A 469 32.81 -34.25 16.98
CA SER A 469 34.04 -33.64 17.51
C SER A 469 34.42 -32.42 16.70
N SER A 470 34.79 -31.36 17.41
CA SER A 470 35.18 -30.03 16.92
C SER A 470 36.64 -29.99 16.48
N GLY A 471 36.99 -29.17 15.47
CA GLY A 471 38.40 -28.93 15.12
C GLY A 471 38.59 -27.85 14.06
N GLY A 472 39.26 -26.76 14.44
CA GLY A 472 39.41 -25.56 13.63
C GLY A 472 40.27 -25.63 12.35
N SER A 473 40.08 -24.58 11.56
CA SER A 473 41.10 -23.74 10.89
C SER A 473 41.77 -24.13 9.56
N SER A 474 42.00 -23.06 8.78
CA SER A 474 42.97 -22.81 7.70
C SER A 474 42.63 -23.18 6.26
N ASP A 475 42.77 -22.17 5.40
CA ASP A 475 42.62 -22.14 3.95
C ASP A 475 43.45 -23.18 3.18
N SER A 476 42.90 -23.64 2.04
CA SER A 476 43.66 -24.06 0.86
C SER A 476 42.76 -24.11 -0.38
N LEU A 477 43.01 -23.21 -1.35
CA LEU A 477 42.32 -23.20 -2.64
C LEU A 477 42.87 -24.30 -3.55
N ILE A 478 42.12 -25.39 -3.74
CA ILE A 478 42.49 -26.45 -4.69
C ILE A 478 41.94 -26.10 -6.08
N LEU A 479 42.81 -25.55 -6.93
CA LEU A 479 42.54 -25.34 -8.36
C LEU A 479 42.49 -26.68 -9.10
N SER A 480 41.45 -26.89 -9.92
CA SER A 480 41.33 -28.11 -10.72
C SER A 480 42.37 -28.17 -11.85
N PRO A 481 42.85 -29.37 -12.25
CA PRO A 481 43.91 -29.52 -13.26
C PRO A 481 43.53 -29.02 -14.67
N PHE A 482 42.26 -28.72 -14.93
CA PHE A 482 41.80 -28.22 -16.23
C PHE A 482 42.19 -26.76 -16.52
N HIS A 483 42.46 -25.93 -15.50
CA HIS A 483 42.84 -24.51 -15.71
C HIS A 483 44.34 -24.27 -15.98
N LEU A 484 45.21 -25.22 -15.63
CA LEU A 484 46.64 -25.14 -15.93
C LEU A 484 46.94 -25.42 -17.41
N ILE A 485 46.13 -26.25 -18.07
CA ILE A 485 46.38 -26.65 -19.47
C ILE A 485 45.94 -25.52 -20.44
N THR A 486 44.78 -24.90 -20.21
CA THR A 486 44.30 -23.80 -21.05
C THR A 486 45.20 -22.57 -20.98
N THR A 487 45.65 -22.19 -19.78
CA THR A 487 46.56 -21.04 -19.58
C THR A 487 47.91 -21.24 -20.25
N PHE A 488 48.49 -22.45 -20.18
CA PHE A 488 49.76 -22.78 -20.83
C PHE A 488 49.66 -22.74 -22.37
N ILE A 489 48.55 -23.26 -22.94
CA ILE A 489 48.30 -23.22 -24.40
C ILE A 489 48.14 -21.76 -24.88
N THR A 490 47.40 -20.91 -24.15
CA THR A 490 47.27 -19.49 -24.52
C THR A 490 48.61 -18.74 -24.48
N LEU A 491 49.49 -19.04 -23.53
CA LEU A 491 50.79 -18.38 -23.41
C LEU A 491 51.76 -18.76 -24.55
N LEU A 492 51.72 -20.02 -25.00
CA LEU A 492 52.49 -20.51 -26.15
C LEU A 492 52.04 -19.89 -27.49
N VAL A 493 50.73 -19.72 -27.69
CA VAL A 493 50.19 -19.08 -28.91
C VAL A 493 50.57 -17.60 -28.96
N VAL A 494 50.50 -16.88 -27.83
CA VAL A 494 50.88 -15.46 -27.77
C VAL A 494 52.39 -15.26 -28.01
N THR A 495 53.25 -16.12 -27.45
CA THR A 495 54.70 -16.01 -27.69
C THR A 495 55.09 -16.28 -29.16
N PHE A 496 54.44 -17.24 -29.83
CA PHE A 496 54.66 -17.49 -31.26
C PHE A 496 54.18 -16.37 -32.20
N LEU A 497 53.16 -15.60 -31.80
CA LEU A 497 52.67 -14.47 -32.59
C LEU A 497 53.50 -13.19 -32.38
N VAL A 498 54.07 -13.00 -31.18
CA VAL A 498 54.91 -11.83 -30.85
C VAL A 498 56.36 -11.98 -31.37
N PHE A 499 56.92 -13.20 -31.37
CA PHE A 499 58.29 -13.45 -31.86
C PHE A 499 58.34 -14.04 -33.28
N ARG A 500 57.87 -13.29 -34.27
CA ARG A 500 58.30 -13.49 -35.67
C ARG A 500 59.59 -12.70 -35.95
N PRO A 501 60.71 -13.33 -36.30
CA PRO A 501 61.92 -12.60 -36.65
C PRO A 501 61.74 -11.90 -38.02
N LEU A 502 61.96 -10.59 -38.03
CA LEU A 502 62.13 -9.80 -39.25
C LEU A 502 63.47 -10.18 -39.91
N HIS A 503 63.43 -11.16 -40.82
CA HIS A 503 64.57 -11.44 -41.69
C HIS A 503 64.51 -10.51 -42.91
N SER A 504 65.16 -9.35 -42.77
CA SER A 504 65.26 -8.33 -43.81
C SER A 504 66.03 -8.86 -45.03
N SER A 505 65.40 -8.81 -46.20
CA SER A 505 66.05 -9.06 -47.49
C SER A 505 67.03 -7.92 -47.81
N LEU A 506 68.29 -8.25 -48.09
CA LEU A 506 69.25 -7.35 -48.74
C LEU A 506 70.09 -8.11 -49.76
N ASN A 507 70.40 -7.40 -50.86
CA ASN A 507 71.36 -7.71 -51.92
C ASN A 507 70.98 -8.75 -52.98
N ASN A 508 70.38 -8.26 -54.08
CA ASN A 508 70.83 -8.62 -55.42
C ASN A 508 70.42 -7.56 -56.46
N ALA A 509 71.25 -6.52 -56.61
CA ALA A 509 71.41 -5.63 -57.78
C ALA A 509 72.49 -4.57 -57.46
#